data_AF-A0A934MSN1-F1
#
_entry.id   AF-A0A934MSN1-F1
#
_cell.length_a   1.000
_cell.length_b   1.000
_cell.length_c   1.000
_cell.angle_alpha   90.00
_cell.angle_beta   90.00
_cell.angle_gamma   90.00
#
_symmetry.space_group_name_H-M   'P 1'
#
loop_
_entity.id
_entity.type
_entity.pdbx_description
1 polymer ?
#
loop_
_entity_poly.entity_id
_entity_poly.type
_entity_poly.pdbx_seq_one_letter_code
_entity_poly.pdbx_strand_id
1 'polypeptide(L)'
;MDWDLVLASAHHLAVFTLVALFAAEFALLRPGLAGARIGQLARIDAAYGAVAGVVIVVGIIRVIFGAVGWEYYVGNHAFWGKMGAFLVMGLLTMPPTMAVRRWVKAGEGIAEYAPPAEEISRNRRFLHLQAAVLVLIPIFAAMMARGYGS
;
A
#
# COMPACT_ATOMS: atom_id res chain seq x y z
N MET A 1 22.34 20.12 -8.17
CA MET A 1 21.35 19.43 -7.31
C MET A 1 21.34 17.98 -7.73
N ASP A 2 21.57 17.08 -6.78
CA ASP A 2 21.62 15.65 -7.06
C ASP A 2 20.19 15.13 -7.15
N TRP A 3 19.60 15.23 -8.35
CA TRP A 3 18.23 14.79 -8.62
C TRP A 3 17.99 13.34 -8.19
N ASP A 4 19.01 12.48 -8.30
CA ASP A 4 18.97 11.11 -7.83
C ASP A 4 18.71 11.01 -6.31
N LEU A 5 19.42 11.81 -5.50
CA LEU A 5 19.24 11.86 -4.04
C LEU A 5 17.84 12.33 -3.66
N VAL A 6 17.33 13.37 -4.34
CA VAL A 6 15.99 13.91 -4.09
C VAL A 6 14.92 12.88 -4.44
N LEU A 7 15.00 12.26 -5.62
CA LEU A 7 14.05 11.23 -6.05
C LEU A 7 14.11 9.99 -5.18
N ALA A 8 15.32 9.55 -4.78
CA ALA A 8 15.48 8.45 -3.84
C ALA A 8 14.83 8.77 -2.50
N SER A 9 15.11 9.94 -1.93
CA SER A 9 14.53 10.36 -0.65
C SER A 9 13.01 10.46 -0.72
N ALA A 10 12.47 11.07 -1.78
CA ALA A 10 11.03 11.17 -2.02
C ALA A 10 10.36 9.80 -2.13
N HIS A 11 10.97 8.85 -2.85
CA HIS A 11 10.44 7.49 -2.97
C HIS A 11 10.40 6.77 -1.61
N HIS A 12 11.48 6.85 -0.83
CA HIS A 12 11.52 6.20 0.49
C HIS A 12 10.49 6.81 1.44
N LEU A 13 10.39 8.14 1.49
CA LEU A 13 9.36 8.82 2.29
C LEU A 13 7.95 8.37 1.87
N ALA A 14 7.66 8.32 0.57
CA ALA A 14 6.38 7.84 0.07
C ALA A 14 6.09 6.39 0.48
N VAL A 15 7.10 5.50 0.41
CA VAL A 15 6.97 4.10 0.85
C VAL A 15 6.73 4.02 2.36
N PHE A 16 7.43 4.80 3.18
CA PHE A 16 7.19 4.81 4.63
C PHE A 16 5.81 5.37 4.99
N THR A 17 5.36 6.41 4.29
CA THR A 17 3.99 6.93 4.44
C THR A 17 2.95 5.86 4.06
N LEU A 18 3.18 5.11 2.98
CA LEU A 18 2.31 4.01 2.57
C LEU A 18 2.19 2.95 3.68
N VAL A 19 3.33 2.53 4.24
CA VAL A 19 3.40 1.56 5.35
C VAL A 19 2.68 2.08 6.59
N ALA A 20 2.86 3.37 6.93
CA ALA A 20 2.19 3.99 8.07
C ALA A 20 0.66 4.04 7.89
N LEU A 21 0.18 4.37 6.69
CA LEU A 21 -1.25 4.36 6.35
C LEU A 21 -1.83 2.95 6.41
N PHE A 22 -1.12 1.96 5.88
CA PHE A 22 -1.49 0.56 5.99
C PHE A 22 -1.60 0.11 7.46
N ALA A 23 -0.62 0.47 8.30
CA ALA A 23 -0.66 0.14 9.72
C ALA A 23 -1.87 0.80 10.43
N ALA A 24 -2.21 2.04 10.07
CA ALA A 24 -3.39 2.73 10.60
C ALA A 24 -4.69 2.05 10.16
N GLU A 25 -4.79 1.64 8.89
CA GLU A 25 -5.93 0.87 8.36
C GLU A 25 -6.09 -0.46 9.09
N PHE A 26 -4.98 -1.19 9.27
CA PHE A 26 -4.92 -2.45 10.01
C PHE A 26 -5.39 -2.31 11.47
N ALA A 27 -5.01 -1.23 12.13
CA ALA A 27 -5.41 -0.94 13.50
C ALA A 27 -6.90 -0.56 13.61
N LEU A 28 -7.43 0.19 12.64
CA LEU A 28 -8.82 0.66 12.62
C LEU A 28 -9.81 -0.42 12.21
N LEU A 29 -9.45 -1.28 11.25
CA LEU A 29 -10.30 -2.37 10.79
C LEU A 29 -10.31 -3.52 11.81
N ARG A 30 -11.05 -3.34 12.90
CA ARG A 30 -11.19 -4.31 14.00
C ARG A 30 -12.65 -4.49 14.44
N PRO A 31 -12.99 -5.60 15.12
CA PRO A 31 -14.31 -5.77 15.70
C PRO A 31 -14.71 -4.56 16.57
N GLY A 32 -15.96 -4.11 16.45
CA GLY A 32 -16.43 -2.88 17.12
C GLY A 32 -16.17 -1.59 16.33
N LEU A 33 -15.89 -1.68 15.02
CA LEU A 33 -15.92 -0.53 14.12
C LEU A 33 -17.36 -0.01 13.99
N ALA A 34 -17.59 1.27 14.30
CA ALA A 34 -18.90 1.90 14.22
C ALA A 34 -18.80 3.42 14.04
N GLY A 35 -19.88 4.03 13.55
CA GLY A 35 -20.07 5.48 13.47
C GLY A 35 -18.91 6.22 12.79
N ALA A 36 -18.41 7.28 13.41
CA ALA A 36 -17.38 8.16 12.85
C ALA A 36 -16.07 7.45 12.46
N ARG A 37 -15.74 6.31 13.08
CA ARG A 37 -14.53 5.54 12.75
C ARG A 37 -14.58 4.93 11.34
N ILE A 38 -15.77 4.68 10.80
CA ILE A 38 -15.94 4.19 9.42
C ILE A 38 -15.49 5.27 8.42
N GLY A 39 -15.89 6.52 8.66
CA GLY A 39 -15.44 7.66 7.85
C GLY A 39 -13.93 7.93 7.99
N GLN A 40 -13.37 7.76 9.20
CA GLN A 40 -11.92 7.84 9.40
C GLN A 40 -11.18 6.76 8.62
N LEU A 41 -11.66 5.51 8.66
CA LEU A 41 -11.11 4.40 7.90
C LEU A 41 -11.14 4.68 6.40
N ALA A 42 -12.26 5.21 5.88
CA ALA A 42 -12.40 5.57 4.47
C ALA A 42 -11.41 6.65 4.01
N ARG A 43 -11.12 7.65 4.85
CA ARG A 43 -10.12 8.68 4.54
C ARG A 43 -8.70 8.10 4.51
N ILE A 44 -8.39 7.19 5.43
CA ILE A 44 -7.08 6.52 5.48
C ILE A 44 -6.91 5.59 4.28
N ASP A 45 -7.94 4.82 3.92
CA ASP A 45 -7.96 3.98 2.71
C ASP A 45 -7.76 4.81 1.43
N ALA A 46 -8.45 5.96 1.31
CA ALA A 46 -8.26 6.88 0.19
C ALA A 46 -6.84 7.46 0.14
N ALA A 47 -6.28 7.86 1.29
CA ALA A 47 -4.92 8.35 1.39
C ALA A 47 -3.90 7.26 1.04
N TYR A 48 -4.12 6.01 1.48
CA TYR A 48 -3.28 4.86 1.15
C TYR A 48 -3.23 4.66 -0.37
N GLY A 49 -4.40 4.66 -1.04
CA GLY A 49 -4.48 4.56 -2.49
C GLY A 49 -3.77 5.70 -3.22
N ALA A 50 -3.93 6.94 -2.76
CA ALA A 50 -3.24 8.09 -3.33
C ALA A 50 -1.71 7.99 -3.18
N VAL A 51 -1.22 7.64 -2.00
CA VAL A 51 0.21 7.47 -1.71
C VAL A 51 0.78 6.29 -2.49
N ALA A 52 0.03 5.20 -2.68
CA ALA A 52 0.44 4.09 -3.54
C ALA A 52 0.69 4.55 -4.98
N GLY A 53 -0.17 5.43 -5.50
CA GLY A 53 0.02 6.08 -6.80
C GLY A 53 1.31 6.92 -6.85
N VAL A 54 1.58 7.71 -5.80
CA VAL A 54 2.83 8.50 -5.70
C VAL A 54 4.06 7.59 -5.70
N VAL A 55 4.03 6.47 -4.96
CA VAL A 55 5.12 5.49 -4.94
C VAL A 55 5.41 4.94 -6.34
N ILE A 56 4.38 4.61 -7.11
CA ILE A 56 4.52 4.15 -8.50
C ILE A 56 5.14 5.24 -9.37
N VAL A 57 4.56 6.45 -9.37
CA VAL A 57 5.03 7.54 -10.23
C VAL A 57 6.48 7.89 -9.95
N VAL A 58 6.85 8.08 -8.68
CA VAL A 58 8.25 8.37 -8.30
C VAL A 58 9.15 7.17 -8.60
N GLY A 59 8.66 5.94 -8.42
CA GLY A 59 9.39 4.72 -8.78
C GLY A 59 9.73 4.63 -10.27
N ILE A 60 8.77 4.93 -11.14
CA ILE A 60 8.97 4.96 -12.60
C ILE A 60 9.99 6.03 -12.98
N ILE A 61 9.88 7.24 -12.42
CA ILE A 61 10.84 8.32 -12.66
C ILE A 61 12.26 7.87 -12.25
N ARG A 62 12.40 7.14 -11.14
CA ARG A 62 13.70 6.59 -10.71
C ARG A 62 14.25 5.51 -11.63
N VAL A 63 13.40 4.68 -12.24
CA VAL A 63 13.86 3.66 -13.20
C VAL A 63 14.40 4.32 -14.48
N ILE A 64 13.77 5.41 -14.93
CA ILE A 64 14.14 6.10 -16.18
C ILE A 64 15.34 7.05 -15.97
N PHE A 65 15.36 7.80 -14.88
CA PHE A 65 16.33 8.88 -14.61
C PHE A 65 17.33 8.58 -13.49
N GLY A 66 17.29 7.39 -12.90
CA GLY A 66 18.17 7.01 -11.78
C GLY A 66 19.59 6.67 -12.22
N ALA A 67 20.51 6.69 -11.25
CA ALA A 67 21.95 6.61 -11.49
C ALA A 67 22.49 5.32 -12.15
N VAL A 68 21.75 4.21 -12.14
CA VAL A 68 22.22 2.87 -12.56
C VAL A 68 21.77 2.48 -13.99
N GLY A 69 20.96 3.32 -14.65
CA GLY A 69 20.37 3.01 -15.95
C GLY A 69 19.17 2.06 -15.86
N TRP A 70 18.24 2.16 -16.81
CA TRP A 70 16.98 1.38 -16.80
C TRP A 70 17.22 -0.12 -17.05
N GLU A 71 18.30 -0.47 -17.76
CA GLU A 71 18.65 -1.85 -18.13
C GLU A 71 18.88 -2.72 -16.89
N TYR A 72 19.50 -2.14 -15.84
CA TYR A 72 19.73 -2.83 -14.57
C TYR A 72 18.42 -3.26 -13.91
N TYR A 73 17.38 -2.41 -13.97
CA TYR A 73 16.09 -2.73 -13.35
C TYR A 73 15.36 -3.82 -14.12
N VAL A 74 15.30 -3.73 -15.46
CA VAL A 74 14.54 -4.68 -16.28
C VAL A 74 15.20 -6.06 -16.32
N GLY A 75 16.54 -6.13 -16.26
CA GLY A 75 17.27 -7.39 -16.17
C GLY A 75 17.22 -8.06 -14.79
N ASN A 76 16.86 -7.33 -13.72
CA ASN A 76 16.93 -7.85 -12.36
C ASN A 76 15.63 -8.54 -11.93
N HIS A 77 15.69 -9.85 -11.66
CA HIS A 77 14.54 -10.63 -11.19
C HIS A 77 13.98 -10.15 -9.83
N ALA A 78 14.83 -9.61 -8.95
CA ALA A 78 14.38 -9.03 -7.68
C ALA A 78 13.58 -7.73 -7.89
N PHE A 79 13.88 -6.94 -8.93
CA PHE A 79 13.04 -5.80 -9.31
C PHE A 79 11.63 -6.27 -9.72
N TRP A 80 11.53 -7.29 -10.58
CA TRP A 80 10.24 -7.86 -10.97
C TRP A 80 9.51 -8.50 -9.79
N GLY A 81 10.23 -9.15 -8.86
CA GLY A 81 9.66 -9.64 -7.61
C GLY A 81 9.03 -8.53 -6.77
N LYS A 82 9.74 -7.40 -6.61
CA LYS A 82 9.23 -6.20 -5.94
C LYS A 82 7.97 -5.67 -6.64
N MET A 83 7.99 -5.56 -7.97
CA MET A 83 6.87 -5.05 -8.76
C MET A 83 5.64 -5.98 -8.68
N GLY A 84 5.87 -7.30 -8.74
CA GLY A 84 4.83 -8.31 -8.55
C GLY A 84 4.21 -8.24 -7.15
N ALA A 85 5.03 -8.12 -6.11
CA ALA A 85 4.54 -7.95 -4.74
C ALA A 85 3.71 -6.66 -4.57
N PHE A 86 4.16 -5.55 -5.16
CA PHE A 86 3.42 -4.29 -5.14
C PHE A 86 2.09 -4.38 -5.91
N LEU A 87 2.07 -5.08 -7.05
CA LEU A 87 0.84 -5.35 -7.80
C LEU A 87 -0.15 -6.19 -6.97
N VAL A 88 0.33 -7.27 -6.34
CA VAL A 88 -0.49 -8.12 -5.46
C VAL A 88 -1.04 -7.31 -4.28
N MET A 89 -0.24 -6.42 -3.67
CA MET A 89 -0.73 -5.49 -2.65
C MET A 89 -1.93 -4.67 -3.14
N GLY A 90 -1.81 -4.07 -4.33
CA GLY A 90 -2.88 -3.27 -4.94
C GLY A 90 -4.15 -4.09 -5.22
N LEU A 91 -4.00 -5.33 -5.70
CA LEU A 91 -5.14 -6.24 -5.90
C LEU A 91 -5.82 -6.63 -4.58
N LEU A 92 -5.04 -6.92 -3.54
CA LEU A 92 -5.56 -7.27 -2.22
C LEU A 92 -6.24 -6.09 -1.52
N THR A 93 -5.93 -4.84 -1.90
CA THR A 93 -6.60 -3.63 -1.38
C THR A 93 -8.02 -3.47 -1.92
N MET A 94 -8.31 -3.98 -3.12
CA MET A 94 -9.62 -3.74 -3.75
C MET A 94 -10.82 -4.20 -2.92
N PRO A 95 -10.86 -5.44 -2.36
CA PRO A 95 -12.02 -5.89 -1.59
C PRO A 95 -12.26 -5.08 -0.30
N PRO A 96 -11.25 -4.81 0.56
CA PRO A 96 -11.39 -3.91 1.71
C PRO A 96 -11.89 -2.52 1.33
N THR A 97 -11.30 -1.88 0.31
CA THR A 97 -11.71 -0.54 -0.15
C THR A 97 -13.18 -0.52 -0.58
N MET A 98 -13.64 -1.52 -1.33
CA MET A 98 -15.04 -1.63 -1.74
C MET A 98 -15.98 -1.81 -0.55
N ALA A 99 -15.59 -2.63 0.43
CA ALA A 99 -16.37 -2.84 1.65
C ALA A 99 -16.49 -1.55 2.48
N VAL A 100 -15.37 -0.83 2.68
CA VAL A 100 -15.35 0.45 3.42
C VAL A 100 -16.25 1.48 2.76
N ARG A 101 -16.19 1.64 1.42
CA ARG A 101 -17.08 2.55 0.69
C ARG A 101 -18.56 2.18 0.86
N ARG A 102 -18.88 0.89 0.82
CA ARG A 102 -20.25 0.41 1.06
C ARG A 102 -20.71 0.70 2.48
N TRP A 103 -19.85 0.52 3.49
CA TRP A 103 -20.17 0.82 4.88
C TRP A 103 -20.38 2.31 5.14
N VAL A 104 -19.58 3.17 4.51
CA VAL A 104 -19.81 4.63 4.57
C VAL A 104 -21.20 4.95 4.05
N LYS A 105 -21.53 4.47 2.85
CA LYS A 105 -22.85 4.72 2.23
C LYS A 105 -24.01 4.15 3.07
N ALA A 106 -23.85 2.96 3.63
CA ALA A 106 -24.87 2.33 4.46
C ALA A 106 -25.06 3.02 5.82
N GLY A 107 -24.04 3.71 6.33
CA GLY A 107 -24.11 4.47 7.57
C GLY A 107 -24.55 5.93 7.41
N GLU A 108 -24.80 6.40 6.18
CA GLU A 108 -25.30 7.76 5.94
C GLU A 108 -26.66 7.95 6.64
N GLY A 109 -26.72 8.90 7.58
CA GLY A 109 -27.93 9.18 8.35
C GLY A 109 -28.16 8.25 9.56
N ILE A 110 -27.26 7.30 9.84
CA ILE A 110 -27.37 6.37 10.99
C ILE A 110 -26.16 6.57 11.92
N ALA A 111 -26.37 7.29 13.03
CA ALA A 111 -25.29 7.71 13.94
C ALA A 111 -24.45 6.55 14.50
N GLU A 112 -25.09 5.41 14.79
CA GLU A 112 -24.45 4.23 15.39
C GLU A 112 -24.33 3.05 14.42
N TYR A 113 -24.31 3.31 13.11
CA TYR A 113 -24.13 2.25 12.13
C TYR A 113 -22.84 1.46 12.40
N ALA A 114 -22.98 0.14 12.43
CA ALA A 114 -21.89 -0.80 12.61
C ALA A 114 -21.95 -1.87 11.51
N PRO A 115 -20.87 -2.08 10.74
CA PRO A 115 -20.82 -3.17 9.77
C PRO A 115 -20.97 -4.54 10.44
N PRO A 116 -21.53 -5.54 9.75
CA PRO A 116 -21.62 -6.89 10.30
C PRO A 116 -20.22 -7.43 10.65
N ALA A 117 -20.09 -8.05 11.83
CA ALA A 117 -18.81 -8.56 12.33
C ALA A 117 -18.15 -9.56 11.38
N GLU A 118 -18.94 -10.36 10.66
CA GLU A 118 -18.46 -11.29 9.65
C GLU A 118 -17.75 -10.55 8.49
N GLU A 119 -18.31 -9.43 8.02
CA GLU A 119 -17.68 -8.64 6.96
C GLU A 119 -16.37 -8.01 7.44
N ILE A 120 -16.32 -7.52 8.67
CA ILE A 120 -15.07 -7.00 9.27
C ILE A 120 -14.02 -8.13 9.31
N SER A 121 -14.41 -9.33 9.78
CA SER A 121 -13.50 -10.47 9.87
C SER A 121 -12.97 -10.93 8.50
N ARG A 122 -13.83 -10.92 7.47
CA ARG A 122 -13.47 -11.27 6.10
C ARG A 122 -12.48 -10.27 5.52
N ASN A 123 -12.74 -8.97 5.68
CA ASN A 123 -11.84 -7.93 5.18
C ASN A 123 -10.50 -7.92 5.93
N ARG A 124 -10.47 -8.22 7.24
CA ARG A 124 -9.22 -8.38 8.00
C ARG A 124 -8.30 -9.47 7.43
N ARG A 125 -8.84 -10.56 6.87
CA ARG A 125 -8.02 -11.61 6.25
C ARG A 125 -7.22 -11.07 5.06
N PHE A 126 -7.80 -10.17 4.26
CA PHE A 126 -7.07 -9.50 3.19
C PHE A 126 -5.94 -8.62 3.72
N LEU A 127 -6.18 -7.89 4.82
CA LEU A 127 -5.13 -7.09 5.47
C LEU A 127 -3.99 -7.95 6.05
N HIS A 128 -4.29 -9.14 6.56
CA HIS A 128 -3.24 -10.09 6.97
C HIS A 128 -2.42 -10.60 5.78
N LEU A 129 -3.07 -10.91 4.65
CA LEU A 129 -2.37 -11.29 3.42
C LEU A 129 -1.51 -10.14 2.88
N GLN A 130 -2.03 -8.91 2.91
CA GLN A 130 -1.27 -7.72 2.56
C GLN A 130 -0.05 -7.55 3.46
N ALA A 131 -0.18 -7.74 4.78
CA ALA A 131 0.96 -7.66 5.68
C ALA A 131 2.05 -8.68 5.32
N ALA A 132 1.66 -9.90 4.94
CA ALA A 132 2.62 -10.93 4.48
C ALA A 132 3.32 -10.53 3.18
N VAL A 133 2.58 -9.99 2.20
CA VAL A 133 3.14 -9.54 0.92
C VAL A 133 4.00 -8.28 1.08
N LEU A 134 3.61 -7.37 1.98
CA LEU A 134 4.32 -6.14 2.28
C LEU A 134 5.76 -6.40 2.74
N VAL A 135 6.00 -7.49 3.48
CA VAL A 135 7.34 -7.91 3.92
C VAL A 135 8.24 -8.31 2.75
N LEU A 136 7.68 -8.81 1.65
CA LEU A 136 8.46 -9.21 0.48
C LEU A 136 9.05 -7.98 -0.25
N ILE A 137 8.34 -6.85 -0.24
CA ILE A 137 8.77 -5.62 -0.93
C ILE A 137 10.16 -5.12 -0.47
N PRO A 138 10.42 -4.89 0.84
CA PRO A 138 11.74 -4.49 1.31
C PRO A 138 12.80 -5.59 1.15
N ILE A 139 12.42 -6.87 1.21
CA ILE A 139 13.36 -7.99 0.95
C ILE A 139 13.85 -7.93 -0.50
N PHE A 140 12.95 -7.83 -1.48
CA PHE A 140 13.31 -7.67 -2.88
C PHE A 140 14.14 -6.40 -3.13
N ALA A 141 13.80 -5.29 -2.47
CA ALA A 141 14.58 -4.07 -2.55
C ALA A 141 16.02 -4.25 -2.02
N ALA A 142 16.19 -4.94 -0.89
CA ALA A 142 17.50 -5.24 -0.31
C ALA A 142 18.31 -6.22 -1.18
N MET A 143 17.67 -7.24 -1.76
CA MET A 143 18.32 -8.16 -2.70
C MET A 143 18.85 -7.42 -3.92
N MET A 144 18.02 -6.58 -4.54
CA MET A 144 18.41 -5.75 -5.68
C MET A 144 19.55 -4.78 -5.32
N ALA A 145 19.56 -4.19 -4.12
CA ALA A 145 20.64 -3.31 -3.67
C ALA A 145 21.99 -4.03 -3.48
N ARG A 146 21.98 -5.36 -3.34
CA ARG A 146 23.17 -6.20 -3.18
C ARG A 146 23.56 -6.94 -4.47
N GLY A 147 22.91 -6.65 -5.59
CA GLY A 147 23.18 -7.29 -6.88
C GLY A 147 22.64 -8.71 -7.02
N TYR A 148 21.74 -9.15 -6.14
CA TYR A 148 21.05 -10.43 -6.35
C TYR A 148 19.98 -10.26 -7.43
N GLY A 149 19.91 -11.22 -8.35
CA GLY A 149 18.86 -11.31 -9.39
C GLY A 149 19.19 -10.66 -10.73
N SER A 150 20.34 -9.98 -10.85
CA SER A 150 20.92 -9.48 -12.11
C SER A 150 21.73 -10.53 -12.86
#